data_AF-A0A645E745-F1
#
_entry.id   AF-A0A645E745-F1
#
_cell.length_a   1.000
_cell.length_b   1.000
_cell.length_c   1.000
_cell.angle_alpha   90.00
_cell.angle_beta   90.00
_cell.angle_gamma   90.00
#
_symmetry.space_group_name_H-M   'P 1'
#
loop_
_entity.id
_entity.type
_entity.pdbx_description
1 polymer ?
#
loop_
_entity_poly.entity_id
_entity_poly.type
_entity_poly.pdbx_seq_one_letter_code
_entity_poly.pdbx_strand_id
1 'polypeptide(L)' 'MVDRDTDEVYVNEINTIPGSLAFYLWQASGVDFTQLMDQLVKQAVDRQRQREKMIYSYDTNILAGYRAGFKGKAKG' A
#
# COMPACT_ATOMS: atom_id res chain seq x y z
N MET A 1 24.25 6.77 -4.50
CA MET A 1 25.68 7.11 -4.51
C MET A 1 26.39 6.04 -5.30
N VAL A 2 27.34 6.40 -6.15
CA VAL A 2 28.09 5.45 -6.97
C VAL A 2 29.55 5.58 -6.58
N ASP A 3 30.17 4.48 -6.18
CA ASP A 3 31.62 4.41 -6.01
C ASP A 3 32.28 4.48 -7.39
N ARG A 4 33.25 5.37 -7.57
CA ARG A 4 33.86 5.64 -8.89
C ARG A 4 34.92 4.62 -9.29
N ASP A 5 35.47 3.88 -8.33
CA ASP A 5 36.52 2.90 -8.56
C ASP A 5 35.93 1.50 -8.75
N THR A 6 34.83 1.20 -8.05
CA THR A 6 34.16 -0.12 -8.10
C THR A 6 32.85 -0.14 -8.90
N ASP A 7 32.31 1.02 -9.28
CA ASP A 7 30.98 1.20 -9.89
C ASP A 7 29.83 0.66 -9.02
N GLU A 8 30.09 0.45 -7.73
CA GLU A 8 29.08 -0.06 -6.81
C GLU A 8 28.03 1.00 -6.48
N VAL A 9 26.76 0.58 -6.52
CA VAL A 9 25.61 1.45 -6.28
C VAL A 9 25.11 1.29 -4.87
N TYR A 10 25.06 2.41 -4.16
CA TYR A 10 24.57 2.52 -2.79
C TYR A 10 23.32 3.39 -2.73
N VAL A 11 22.25 2.89 -2.11
CA VAL A 11 21.05 3.70 -1.80
C VAL A 11 21.31 4.46 -0.50
N ASN A 12 21.23 5.78 -0.56
CA ASN A 12 21.39 6.62 0.64
C ASN A 12 20.05 6.78 1.36
N GLU A 13 19.07 7.33 0.64
CA GLU A 13 17.74 7.60 1.16
C GLU A 13 16.68 7.43 0.06
N ILE A 14 15.43 7.27 0.49
CA ILE A 14 14.26 7.24 -0.39
C ILE A 14 13.35 8.41 0.04
N ASN A 15 13.11 9.32 -0.90
CA ASN A 15 12.22 10.47 -0.69
C ASN A 15 10.82 10.15 -1.21
N THR A 16 9.86 9.92 -0.31
CA THR A 16 8.46 9.62 -0.69
C THR A 16 7.69 10.86 -1.14
N ILE A 17 8.13 12.06 -0.72
CA ILE A 17 7.62 13.35 -1.20
C ILE A 17 8.85 14.19 -1.60
N PRO A 18 9.38 13.97 -2.80
CA PRO A 18 10.53 14.74 -3.27
C PRO A 18 10.11 16.19 -3.60
N GLY A 19 11.08 17.11 -3.54
CA GLY A 19 10.87 18.49 -3.98
C GLY A 19 10.65 18.61 -5.50
N SER A 20 10.32 19.82 -5.95
CA SER A 20 9.95 20.10 -7.35
C SER A 20 10.99 19.69 -8.39
N LEU A 21 12.27 19.60 -8.03
CA LEU A 21 13.33 19.17 -8.95
C LEU A 21 13.16 17.71 -9.44
N ALA A 22 12.48 16.85 -8.67
CA ALA A 22 12.25 15.46 -9.08
C ALA A 22 11.37 15.35 -10.34
N PHE A 23 10.55 16.37 -10.65
CA PHE A 23 9.78 16.43 -11.88
C PHE A 23 10.66 16.32 -13.13
N TYR A 24 11.85 16.94 -13.15
CA TYR A 24 12.70 16.96 -14.34
C TYR A 24 13.22 15.58 -14.75
N LEU A 25 13.31 14.63 -13.81
CA LEU A 25 13.66 13.25 -14.12
C LEU A 25 12.59 12.59 -14.99
N TRP A 26 11.31 12.86 -14.71
CA TRP A 26 10.18 12.38 -15.51
C TRP A 26 10.08 13.10 -16.85
N GLN A 27 10.32 14.41 -16.87
CA GLN A 27 10.35 15.18 -18.11
C GLN A 27 11.40 14.65 -19.08
N ALA A 28 12.61 14.31 -18.58
CA ALA A 28 13.66 13.71 -19.40
C ALA A 28 13.27 12.33 -19.97
N SER A 29 12.37 11.61 -19.29
CA SER A 29 11.79 10.34 -19.76
C SER A 29 10.57 10.52 -20.69
N GLY A 30 10.19 11.75 -21.02
CA GLY A 30 9.07 12.06 -21.92
C GLY A 30 7.70 12.16 -21.26
N VAL A 31 7.64 12.27 -19.93
CA VAL A 31 6.39 12.49 -19.17
C VAL A 31 6.33 13.94 -18.74
N ASP A 32 5.37 14.69 -19.28
CA ASP A 32 5.17 16.09 -18.89
C ASP A 32 4.50 16.23 -17.51
N PHE A 33 4.45 17.45 -16.99
CA PHE A 33 3.94 17.71 -15.64
C PHE A 33 2.47 17.34 -15.50
N THR A 34 1.65 17.64 -16.51
CA THR A 34 0.22 17.35 -16.50
C THR A 34 -0.01 15.84 -16.47
N GLN A 35 0.70 15.10 -17.33
CA GLN A 35 0.64 13.65 -17.38
C GLN A 35 1.12 13.01 -16.07
N LEU A 36 2.20 13.52 -15.48
CA LEU A 36 2.69 13.04 -14.19
C LEU A 36 1.63 13.24 -13.08
N MET A 37 1.02 14.42 -13.03
CA MET A 37 -0.04 14.70 -12.05
C MET A 37 -1.26 13.80 -12.25
N ASP A 38 -1.70 13.58 -13.49
CA ASP A 38 -2.80 12.68 -13.80
C ASP A 38 -2.51 11.25 -13.33
N GLN A 39 -1.28 10.76 -13.55
CA GLN A 39 -0.85 9.44 -13.10
C GLN A 39 -0.85 9.31 -11.58
N LEU A 40 -0.31 10.31 -10.86
CA LEU A 40 -0.26 10.31 -9.39
C LEU A 40 -1.67 10.32 -8.77
N VAL A 41 -2.57 11.16 -9.29
CA VAL A 41 -3.97 11.22 -8.83
C VAL A 41 -4.67 9.89 -9.10
N LYS A 42 -4.51 9.32 -10.31
CA LYS A 42 -5.08 8.02 -10.66
C LYS A 42 -4.60 6.93 -9.71
N GLN A 43 -3.29 6.83 -9.45
CA GLN A 43 -2.71 5.84 -8.54
C GLN A 43 -3.24 6.01 -7.12
N ALA A 44 -3.41 7.24 -6.63
CA ALA A 44 -3.96 7.50 -5.30
C ALA A 44 -5.41 6.99 -5.17
N VAL A 45 -6.26 7.29 -6.16
CA VAL A 45 -7.65 6.81 -6.20
C VAL A 45 -7.73 5.29 -6.31
N ASP A 46 -6.92 4.69 -7.19
CA ASP A 46 -6.89 3.24 -7.38
C ASP A 46 -6.43 2.53 -6.09
N ARG A 47 -5.39 3.05 -5.41
CA ARG A 47 -4.92 2.52 -4.12
C ARG A 47 -6.00 2.56 -3.05
N GLN A 48 -6.75 3.67 -2.97
CA GLN A 48 -7.86 3.80 -2.02
C GLN A 48 -8.94 2.76 -2.29
N ARG A 49 -9.35 2.60 -3.56
CA ARG A 49 -10.34 1.59 -3.96
C ARG A 49 -9.90 0.16 -3.65
N GLN A 50 -8.63 -0.16 -3.85
CA GLN A 50 -8.11 -1.48 -3.49
C GLN A 50 -8.16 -1.70 -1.97
N ARG A 51 -7.79 -0.68 -1.18
CA ARG A 51 -7.85 -0.75 0.28
C ARG A 51 -9.26 -0.98 0.81
N GLU A 52 -10.26 -0.35 0.19
CA GLU A 52 -11.67 -0.54 0.56
C GLU A 52 -12.19 -1.95 0.25
N LYS A 53 -11.64 -2.60 -0.78
CA LYS A 53 -12.02 -3.98 -1.17
C LYS A 53 -11.31 -5.06 -0.36
N MET A 54 -10.26 -4.72 0.40
CA MET A 54 -9.55 -5.70 1.22
C MET A 54 -10.42 -6.14 2.40
N ILE A 55 -10.93 -7.38 2.34
CA ILE A 55 -11.57 -8.05 3.47
C ILE A 55 -10.47 -8.66 4.34
N TYR A 56 -10.35 -8.18 5.57
CA TYR A 56 -9.46 -8.78 6.57
C TYR A 56 -10.22 -9.93 7.25
N SER A 57 -9.74 -11.16 7.07
CA SER A 57 -10.14 -12.28 7.93
C SER A 57 -9.11 -12.39 9.05
N TYR A 58 -9.60 -12.34 10.30
CA TYR A 58 -8.79 -12.65 11.46
C TYR A 58 -9.09 -14.08 11.86
N ASP A 59 -8.06 -14.93 11.95
CA ASP A 59 -8.15 -16.28 12.53
C ASP A 59 -8.28 -16.20 14.07
N THR A 60 -9.20 -15.36 14.55
CA THR A 60 -9.60 -15.43 15.95
C THR A 60 -10.74 -16.41 16.01
N ASN A 61 -10.57 -17.49 16.76
CA ASN A 61 -11.68 -18.37 17.10
C ASN A 61 -12.59 -17.64 18.09
N ILE A 62 -13.36 -16.65 17.61
CA ILE A 62 -14.31 -15.83 18.39
C ILE A 62 -15.38 -16.75 19.04
N LEU A 63 -15.53 -17.96 18.51
CA LEU A 63 -16.43 -19.00 19.01
C LEU A 63 -15.76 -20.01 19.96
N ALA A 64 -14.45 -19.94 20.22
CA ALA A 64 -13.74 -20.86 21.13
C ALA A 64 -14.34 -20.86 22.55
N GLY A 65 -14.83 -19.69 22.97
CA GLY A 65 -15.50 -19.49 24.25
C GLY A 65 -17.02 -19.44 24.17
N TYR A 66 -17.62 -19.53 22.96
CA TYR A 66 -19.08 -19.46 22.80
C TYR A 66 -19.73 -20.76 23.26
N ARG A 67 -19.94 -20.88 24.58
CA ARG A 67 -20.86 -21.87 25.16
C ARG A 67 -22.28 -21.40 24.89
N ALA A 68 -22.77 -21.64 23.66
CA ALA A 68 -24.19 -21.60 23.36
C ALA A 68 -24.91 -22.44 24.43
N GLY A 69 -25.73 -21.80 25.24
CA GLY A 69 -26.49 -22.48 26.28
C GLY A 69 -27.40 -23.55 25.68
N PHE A 70 -26.94 -24.80 25.69
CA PHE A 70 -27.82 -25.96 25.58
C PHE A 70 -28.68 -25.99 26.84
N LYS A 71 -29.83 -25.32 26.78
CA LYS A 71 -30.93 -25.57 27.72
C LYS A 71 -32.26 -25.70 26.98
N GLY A 72 -32.27 -26.60 25.99
CA GLY A 72 -33.50 -27.27 25.57
C GLY A 72 -33.80 -28.37 26.58
N LYS A 73 -34.81 -28.15 27.43
CA LYS A 73 -35.26 -29.10 28.45
C LYS A 73 -35.64 -30.44 27.80
N ALA A 74 -35.01 -31.52 28.23
CA ALA A 74 -35.60 -32.86 28.15
C ALA A 74 -36.73 -32.96 29.19
N LYS A 75 -37.98 -33.04 28.74
CA LYS A 75 -39.15 -33.68 29.37
C LYS A 75 -40.08 -34.01 28.19
N GLY A 76 -40.49 -35.26 27.98
CA GLY A 76 -41.28 -36.04 28.92
C GLY A 76 -42.74 -35.79 28.55
#